data_AF-A0A379GCI8-F1
#
_entry.id   AF-A0A379GCI8-F1
#
_cell.length_a   1.000
_cell.length_b   1.000
_cell.length_c   1.000
_cell.angle_alpha   90.00
_cell.angle_beta   90.00
_cell.angle_gamma   90.00
#
_symmetry.space_group_name_H-M   'P 1'
#
loop_
_entity.id
_entity.type
_entity.pdbx_description
1 polymer ?
#
loop_
_entity_poly.entity_id
_entity_poly.type
_entity_poly.pdbx_seq_one_letter_code
_entity_poly.pdbx_strand_id
1 'polypeptide(L)'
;MAKYSLTPRVKMLAERLVSRNSSISTERATIFDSLDNNIAGVPQAIKPAQRFYQFIRHFPSYIAQDELIIGSQSSTPRGAIFHSEEEVRSDSIYRFLSINNSVASPDYMLVVNQGFLAIKAQLEDRMRSIGSAVNRSSMDEANFCKSAIYACDAALYFAQLLSAKAENLAAMEGNPYRKAELLESAAILRKVPAKPAETFKEAVQVFYLLQLILHLENGSYAINPMGFDKALYPFYQRDIDQVV
;
A
#
# COMPACT_ATOMS: atom_id res chain seq x y z
N MET A 1 31.43 -5.34 16.57
CA MET A 1 29.97 -5.45 16.39
C MET A 1 29.30 -4.47 17.34
N ALA A 2 28.64 -3.44 16.82
CA ALA A 2 27.82 -2.56 17.68
C ALA A 2 26.75 -3.44 18.36
N LYS A 3 26.63 -3.36 19.68
CA LYS A 3 25.51 -3.96 20.40
C LYS A 3 24.27 -3.16 20.02
N TYR A 4 23.49 -3.64 19.06
CA TYR A 4 22.21 -3.02 18.71
C TYR A 4 21.22 -3.27 19.84
N SER A 5 21.16 -2.37 20.82
CA SER A 5 20.05 -2.29 21.76
C SER A 5 18.85 -1.66 21.05
N LEU A 6 17.65 -2.12 21.40
CA LEU A 6 16.42 -1.49 20.92
C LEU A 6 16.40 -0.04 21.38
N THR A 7 16.04 0.87 20.47
CA THR A 7 15.82 2.27 20.84
C THR A 7 14.65 2.35 21.82
N PRO A 8 14.58 3.40 22.68
CA PRO A 8 13.44 3.59 23.58
C PRO A 8 12.08 3.55 22.87
N ARG A 9 12.01 4.13 21.66
CA ARG A 9 10.83 4.09 20.79
C ARG A 9 10.42 2.66 20.45
N VAL A 10 11.35 1.85 19.94
CA VAL A 10 11.04 0.48 19.50
C VAL A 10 10.61 -0.37 20.68
N LYS A 11 11.28 -0.23 21.83
CA LYS A 11 10.88 -0.93 23.06
C LYS A 11 9.44 -0.59 23.48
N MET A 12 9.11 0.70 23.50
CA MET A 12 7.77 1.18 23.84
C MET A 12 6.71 0.74 22.80
N LEU A 13 7.00 0.76 21.50
CA LEU A 13 6.09 0.26 20.47
C LEU A 13 5.82 -1.24 20.64
N ALA A 14 6.85 -2.04 20.94
CA ALA A 14 6.71 -3.46 21.23
C ALA A 14 5.85 -3.71 22.48
N GLU A 15 6.09 -2.98 23.57
CA GLU A 15 5.29 -3.07 24.80
C GLU A 15 3.81 -2.70 24.56
N ARG A 16 3.54 -1.64 23.78
CA ARG A 16 2.18 -1.25 23.38
C ARG A 16 1.48 -2.29 22.51
N LEU A 17 2.22 -2.98 21.64
CA LEU A 17 1.68 -4.06 20.82
C LEU A 17 1.30 -5.26 21.68
N VAL A 18 2.17 -5.66 22.60
CA VAL A 18 1.96 -6.82 23.48
C VAL A 18 0.84 -6.57 24.50
N SER A 19 0.69 -5.34 25.00
CA SER A 19 -0.32 -5.01 26.02
C SER A 19 -1.76 -4.97 25.52
N ARG A 20 -1.97 -4.98 24.19
CA ARG A 20 -3.31 -4.96 23.59
C ARG A 20 -3.76 -6.34 23.14
N ASN A 21 -5.02 -6.66 23.43
CA ASN A 21 -5.67 -7.84 22.86
C ASN A 21 -5.99 -7.63 21.38
N SER A 22 -5.89 -8.70 20.59
CA SER A 22 -6.35 -8.67 19.20
C SER A 22 -7.88 -8.57 19.15
N SER A 23 -8.40 -7.80 18.19
CA SER A 23 -9.84 -7.68 17.92
C SER A 23 -10.13 -8.01 16.47
N ILE A 24 -11.40 -8.27 16.13
CA ILE A 24 -11.84 -8.40 14.75
C ILE A 24 -12.38 -7.03 14.31
N SER A 25 -11.87 -6.50 13.19
CA SER A 25 -12.42 -5.30 12.56
C SER A 25 -13.56 -5.68 11.61
N THR A 26 -14.72 -5.04 11.79
CA THR A 26 -15.90 -5.18 10.91
C THR A 26 -15.94 -4.13 9.81
N GLU A 27 -14.99 -3.20 9.79
CA GLU A 27 -14.99 -2.01 8.92
C GLU A 27 -15.07 -2.37 7.44
N ARG A 28 -14.31 -3.38 7.02
CA ARG A 28 -14.32 -3.88 5.63
C ARG A 28 -15.70 -4.36 5.21
N ALA A 29 -16.32 -5.22 6.02
CA ALA A 29 -17.63 -5.79 5.72
C ALA A 29 -18.69 -4.69 5.62
N THR A 30 -18.69 -3.74 6.57
CA THR A 30 -19.62 -2.61 6.57
C THR A 30 -19.42 -1.70 5.35
N ILE A 31 -18.18 -1.40 4.97
CA ILE A 31 -17.90 -0.58 3.79
C ILE A 31 -18.36 -1.30 2.53
N PHE A 32 -18.07 -2.59 2.37
CA PHE A 32 -18.48 -3.32 1.17
C PHE A 32 -19.99 -3.47 1.04
N ASP A 33 -20.71 -3.74 2.13
CA ASP A 33 -22.17 -3.80 2.13
C ASP A 33 -22.78 -2.46 1.66
N SER A 34 -22.19 -1.34 2.07
CA SER A 34 -22.62 -0.01 1.62
C SER A 34 -22.36 0.27 0.12
N LEU A 35 -21.46 -0.48 -0.52
CA LEU A 35 -21.03 -0.26 -1.90
C LEU A 35 -21.81 -1.12 -2.93
N ASP A 36 -22.49 -2.18 -2.51
CA ASP A 36 -23.02 -3.20 -3.43
C ASP A 36 -24.08 -2.67 -4.42
N ASN A 37 -24.78 -1.58 -4.10
CA ASN A 37 -25.73 -0.92 -5.00
C ASN A 37 -25.05 -0.12 -6.13
N ASN A 38 -23.78 0.28 -5.98
CA ASN A 38 -23.10 1.22 -6.89
C ASN A 38 -22.26 0.54 -7.98
N ILE A 39 -22.18 -0.80 -8.01
CA ILE A 39 -21.24 -1.55 -8.87
C ILE A 39 -21.96 -2.61 -9.73
N ALA A 40 -23.30 -2.57 -9.80
CA ALA A 40 -24.12 -3.58 -10.49
C ALA A 40 -23.88 -3.67 -12.02
N GLY A 41 -23.43 -2.58 -12.67
CA GLY A 41 -23.18 -2.52 -14.12
C GLY A 41 -21.72 -2.68 -14.57
N VAL A 42 -20.81 -2.96 -13.65
CA VAL A 42 -19.38 -3.02 -13.95
C VAL A 42 -19.01 -4.41 -14.51
N PRO A 43 -18.19 -4.49 -15.58
CA PRO A 43 -17.69 -5.77 -16.07
C PRO A 43 -16.99 -6.58 -14.97
N GLN A 44 -17.26 -7.89 -14.91
CA GLN A 44 -16.72 -8.77 -13.86
C GLN A 44 -15.19 -8.73 -13.77
N ALA A 45 -14.49 -8.54 -14.90
CA ALA A 45 -13.03 -8.44 -14.95
C ALA A 45 -12.46 -7.20 -14.23
N ILE A 46 -13.24 -6.12 -14.11
CA ILE A 46 -12.81 -4.84 -13.49
C ILE A 46 -13.40 -4.68 -12.09
N LYS A 47 -14.53 -5.35 -11.83
CA LYS A 47 -15.32 -5.21 -10.60
C LYS A 47 -14.49 -5.34 -9.31
N PRO A 48 -13.57 -6.31 -9.13
CA PRO A 48 -12.77 -6.42 -7.92
C PRO A 48 -11.90 -5.18 -7.66
N ALA A 49 -11.18 -4.69 -8.68
CA ALA A 49 -10.30 -3.54 -8.54
C ALA A 49 -11.07 -2.25 -8.27
N GLN A 50 -12.22 -2.06 -8.94
CA GLN A 50 -13.08 -0.91 -8.67
C GLN A 50 -13.70 -0.98 -7.27
N ARG A 51 -14.14 -2.16 -6.81
CA ARG A 51 -14.67 -2.35 -5.45
C ARG A 51 -13.59 -2.05 -4.40
N PHE A 52 -12.37 -2.53 -4.61
CA PHE A 52 -11.25 -2.25 -3.73
C PHE A 52 -10.87 -0.77 -3.71
N TYR A 53 -10.83 -0.11 -4.88
CA TYR A 53 -10.61 1.34 -4.95
C TYR A 53 -11.66 2.11 -4.13
N GLN A 54 -12.94 1.77 -4.24
CA GLN A 54 -13.99 2.39 -3.42
C GLN A 54 -13.83 2.06 -1.94
N PHE A 55 -13.42 0.85 -1.57
CA PHE A 55 -13.12 0.51 -0.19
C PHE A 55 -12.02 1.40 0.39
N ILE A 56 -10.89 1.54 -0.31
CA ILE A 56 -9.79 2.42 0.11
C ILE A 56 -10.25 3.86 0.29
N ARG A 57 -11.15 4.37 -0.56
CA ARG A 57 -11.67 5.74 -0.42
C ARG A 57 -12.45 6.00 0.87
N HIS A 58 -13.03 4.95 1.46
CA HIS A 58 -13.78 5.02 2.70
C HIS A 58 -13.03 4.39 3.88
N PHE A 59 -11.80 3.91 3.65
CA PHE A 59 -11.04 3.18 4.64
C PHE A 59 -10.62 4.11 5.80
N PRO A 60 -10.93 3.75 7.06
CA PRO A 60 -10.62 4.58 8.22
C PRO A 60 -9.13 4.48 8.59
N SER A 61 -8.31 5.27 7.90
CA SER A 61 -6.87 5.29 8.13
C SER A 61 -6.50 5.67 9.57
N TYR A 62 -5.53 4.94 10.12
CA TYR A 62 -5.03 5.11 11.49
C TYR A 62 -3.50 5.13 11.50
N ILE A 63 -2.96 5.96 12.40
CA ILE A 63 -1.53 6.11 12.64
C ILE A 63 -1.37 6.01 14.16
N ALA A 64 -0.56 5.05 14.63
CA ALA A 64 -0.34 4.88 16.05
C ALA A 64 0.66 5.93 16.56
N GLN A 65 0.59 6.17 17.87
CA GLN A 65 1.47 7.10 18.54
C GLN A 65 2.94 6.65 18.39
N ASP A 66 3.82 7.59 18.02
CA ASP A 66 5.27 7.43 17.86
C ASP A 66 5.74 6.52 16.71
N GLU A 67 4.87 6.16 15.77
CA GLU A 67 5.27 5.45 14.53
C GLU A 67 6.04 6.36 13.57
N LEU A 68 7.08 5.81 12.93
CA LEU A 68 7.85 6.48 11.87
C LEU A 68 7.50 6.00 10.46
N ILE A 69 7.26 4.68 10.34
CA ILE A 69 6.69 4.05 9.16
C ILE A 69 5.21 3.87 9.48
N ILE A 70 4.35 4.54 8.72
CA ILE A 70 2.95 4.73 9.10
C ILE A 70 2.00 4.04 8.12
N GLY A 71 0.85 3.64 8.65
CA GLY A 71 -0.18 2.86 7.98
C GLY A 71 -0.68 1.79 8.92
N SER A 72 -1.98 1.52 8.91
CA SER A 72 -2.59 0.48 9.72
C SER A 72 -3.66 -0.21 8.90
N GLN A 73 -3.84 -1.50 9.15
CA GLN A 73 -4.85 -2.31 8.48
C GLN A 73 -6.26 -2.10 9.06
N SER A 74 -6.37 -1.46 10.22
CA SER A 74 -7.67 -1.14 10.85
C SER A 74 -7.58 0.15 11.66
N SER A 75 -8.73 0.75 11.99
CA SER A 75 -8.74 1.94 12.85
C SER A 75 -8.27 1.66 14.28
N THR A 76 -8.34 0.40 14.72
CA THR A 76 -7.88 -0.06 16.02
C THR A 76 -6.57 -0.83 15.90
N PRO A 77 -5.55 -0.57 16.74
CA PRO A 77 -4.36 -1.41 16.83
C PRO A 77 -4.72 -2.87 17.09
N ARG A 78 -4.02 -3.79 16.41
CA ARG A 78 -4.28 -5.25 16.46
C ARG A 78 -5.69 -5.68 16.04
N GLY A 79 -6.39 -4.86 15.26
CA GLY A 79 -7.59 -5.30 14.55
C GLY A 79 -7.21 -6.22 13.39
N ALA A 80 -7.73 -7.43 13.38
CA ALA A 80 -7.65 -8.35 12.26
C ALA A 80 -8.81 -8.08 11.31
N ILE A 81 -8.52 -7.96 10.01
CA ILE A 81 -9.56 -7.85 8.99
C ILE A 81 -9.97 -9.25 8.57
N PHE A 82 -11.27 -9.45 8.43
CA PHE A 82 -11.81 -10.67 7.87
C PHE A 82 -11.88 -10.58 6.34
N HIS A 83 -11.39 -11.62 5.67
CA HIS A 83 -11.58 -11.85 4.23
C HIS A 83 -12.40 -13.13 4.06
N SER A 84 -13.30 -13.13 3.08
CA SER A 84 -14.03 -14.35 2.71
C SER A 84 -13.07 -15.37 2.07
N GLU A 85 -13.46 -16.63 2.09
CA GLU A 85 -12.69 -17.70 1.44
C GLU A 85 -12.52 -17.47 -0.07
N GLU A 86 -13.51 -16.85 -0.71
CA GLU A 86 -13.47 -16.46 -2.11
C GLU A 86 -12.43 -15.35 -2.35
N GLU A 87 -12.37 -14.34 -1.48
CA GLU A 87 -11.36 -13.28 -1.57
C GLU A 87 -9.95 -13.86 -1.43
N VAL A 88 -9.71 -14.68 -0.41
CA VAL A 88 -8.38 -15.28 -0.16
C VAL A 88 -7.91 -16.16 -1.33
N ARG A 89 -8.84 -16.80 -2.05
CA ARG A 89 -8.53 -17.64 -3.23
C ARG A 89 -8.49 -16.87 -4.55
N SER A 90 -8.91 -15.61 -4.56
CA SER A 90 -8.95 -14.81 -5.79
C SER A 90 -7.55 -14.35 -6.22
N ASP A 91 -7.37 -14.20 -7.53
CA ASP A 91 -6.16 -13.56 -8.07
C ASP A 91 -6.09 -12.11 -7.59
N SER A 92 -4.93 -11.70 -7.06
CA SER A 92 -4.74 -10.31 -6.66
C SER A 92 -4.88 -9.36 -7.85
N ILE A 93 -5.58 -8.23 -7.64
CA ILE A 93 -5.64 -7.14 -8.62
C ILE A 93 -4.26 -6.52 -8.89
N TYR A 94 -3.26 -6.76 -8.03
CA TYR A 94 -1.89 -6.30 -8.17
C TYR A 94 -0.99 -7.26 -8.97
N ARG A 95 -1.55 -8.32 -9.58
CA ARG A 95 -0.79 -9.29 -10.39
C ARG A 95 0.01 -8.68 -11.55
N PHE A 96 -0.37 -7.50 -12.04
CA PHE A 96 0.39 -6.79 -13.07
C PHE A 96 1.79 -6.34 -12.61
N LEU A 97 2.04 -6.33 -11.30
CA LEU A 97 3.36 -6.09 -10.72
C LEU A 97 4.25 -7.34 -10.74
N SER A 98 3.72 -8.52 -11.06
CA SER A 98 4.55 -9.73 -11.20
C SER A 98 5.22 -9.73 -12.56
N ILE A 99 6.55 -9.55 -12.57
CA ILE A 99 7.36 -9.54 -13.80
C ILE A 99 7.78 -10.97 -14.20
N ASN A 100 7.85 -11.89 -13.23
CA ASN A 100 8.31 -13.27 -13.45
C ASN A 100 7.20 -14.28 -13.16
N ASN A 101 6.71 -14.94 -14.21
CA ASN A 101 5.68 -16.00 -14.12
C ASN A 101 6.08 -17.22 -13.27
N SER A 102 7.34 -17.32 -12.83
CA SER A 102 7.83 -18.41 -11.98
C SER A 102 7.45 -18.26 -10.51
N VAL A 103 7.16 -17.04 -10.03
CA VAL A 103 6.73 -16.78 -8.65
C VAL A 103 5.56 -15.81 -8.68
N ALA A 104 4.42 -16.23 -8.17
CA ALA A 104 3.23 -15.39 -8.03
C ALA A 104 3.39 -14.38 -6.88
N SER A 105 4.34 -13.44 -7.01
CA SER A 105 4.59 -12.38 -6.04
C SER A 105 4.80 -11.04 -6.77
N PRO A 106 4.15 -9.94 -6.33
CA PRO A 106 4.42 -8.61 -6.84
C PRO A 106 5.90 -8.25 -6.75
N ASP A 107 6.45 -7.57 -7.77
CA ASP A 107 7.77 -6.97 -7.68
C ASP A 107 7.67 -5.62 -6.96
N TYR A 108 8.09 -5.59 -5.71
CA TYR A 108 8.08 -4.37 -4.90
C TYR A 108 9.08 -3.36 -5.46
N MET A 109 10.19 -3.84 -6.03
CA MET A 109 11.24 -2.97 -6.56
C MET A 109 10.80 -2.23 -7.82
N LEU A 110 9.83 -2.78 -8.56
CA LEU A 110 9.19 -2.05 -9.65
C LEU A 110 8.58 -0.74 -9.15
N VAL A 111 7.80 -0.81 -8.06
CA VAL A 111 7.15 0.37 -7.47
C VAL A 111 8.15 1.26 -6.74
N VAL A 112 9.11 0.69 -5.98
CA VAL A 112 10.15 1.47 -5.29
C VAL A 112 10.98 2.29 -6.28
N ASN A 113 11.30 1.74 -7.46
CA ASN A 113 12.16 2.40 -8.44
C ASN A 113 11.40 3.25 -9.48
N GLN A 114 10.13 2.96 -9.77
CA GLN A 114 9.36 3.70 -10.80
C GLN A 114 8.20 4.53 -10.24
N GLY A 115 7.58 4.09 -9.15
CA GLY A 115 6.34 4.65 -8.62
C GLY A 115 5.10 4.29 -9.44
N PHE A 116 3.93 4.35 -8.79
CA PHE A 116 2.65 4.00 -9.42
C PHE A 116 2.23 4.95 -10.53
N LEU A 117 2.68 6.22 -10.56
CA LEU A 117 2.34 7.14 -11.66
C LEU A 117 2.93 6.68 -12.99
N ALA A 118 4.20 6.23 -12.98
CA ALA A 118 4.85 5.72 -14.18
C ALA A 118 4.20 4.41 -14.66
N ILE A 119 3.94 3.49 -13.73
CA ILE A 119 3.29 2.21 -14.03
C ILE A 119 1.87 2.42 -14.57
N LYS A 120 1.11 3.34 -13.95
CA LYS A 120 -0.23 3.73 -14.42
C LYS A 120 -0.18 4.30 -15.83
N ALA A 121 0.76 5.21 -16.13
CA ALA A 121 0.91 5.78 -17.46
C ALA A 121 1.20 4.71 -18.52
N GLN A 122 2.06 3.73 -18.22
CA GLN A 122 2.34 2.60 -19.11
C GLN A 122 1.07 1.76 -19.39
N LEU A 123 0.23 1.54 -18.37
CA LEU A 123 -1.05 0.82 -18.51
C LEU A 123 -2.06 1.62 -19.34
N GLU A 124 -2.11 2.94 -19.17
CA GLU A 124 -2.95 3.84 -19.96
C GLU A 124 -2.51 3.86 -21.44
N ASP A 125 -1.20 3.92 -21.70
CA ASP A 125 -0.63 3.86 -23.05
C ASP A 125 -0.95 2.52 -23.73
N ARG A 126 -0.77 1.42 -23.00
CA ARG A 126 -1.14 0.08 -23.48
C ARG A 126 -2.62 0.01 -23.83
N MET A 127 -3.49 0.50 -22.95
CA MET A 127 -4.94 0.54 -23.20
C MET A 127 -5.30 1.39 -24.42
N ARG A 128 -4.63 2.53 -24.63
CA ARG A 128 -4.82 3.39 -25.83
C ARG A 128 -4.38 2.69 -27.12
N SER A 129 -3.30 1.91 -27.07
CA SER A 129 -2.76 1.20 -28.24
C SER A 129 -3.68 0.11 -28.79
N ILE A 130 -4.58 -0.43 -27.95
CA ILE A 130 -5.57 -1.45 -28.35
C ILE A 130 -6.60 -0.89 -29.34
N GLY A 131 -6.83 0.43 -29.35
CA GLY A 131 -7.81 1.09 -30.23
C GLY A 131 -9.25 0.68 -29.96
N SER A 132 -10.12 0.75 -30.99
CA SER A 132 -11.48 0.20 -30.93
C SER A 132 -11.41 -1.33 -30.96
N ALA A 133 -11.28 -1.98 -29.81
CA ALA A 133 -11.12 -3.43 -29.68
C ALA A 133 -12.11 -4.22 -30.56
N VAL A 134 -11.57 -4.94 -31.56
CA VAL A 134 -12.37 -5.64 -32.59
C VAL A 134 -12.57 -7.13 -32.24
N ASN A 135 -11.85 -7.64 -31.24
CA ASN A 135 -11.90 -9.06 -30.85
C ASN A 135 -11.84 -9.24 -29.32
N ARG A 136 -12.13 -10.47 -28.87
CA ARG A 136 -12.20 -10.84 -27.45
C ARG A 136 -10.87 -10.62 -26.71
N SER A 137 -9.74 -10.97 -27.31
CA SER A 137 -8.43 -10.80 -26.66
C SER A 137 -8.10 -9.33 -26.39
N SER A 138 -8.43 -8.43 -27.31
CA SER A 138 -8.26 -6.99 -27.14
C SER A 138 -9.17 -6.44 -26.02
N MET A 139 -10.40 -6.96 -25.88
CA MET A 139 -11.28 -6.59 -24.78
C MET A 139 -10.75 -7.07 -23.42
N ASP A 140 -10.24 -8.31 -23.36
CA ASP A 140 -9.66 -8.88 -22.14
C ASP A 140 -8.42 -8.09 -21.69
N GLU A 141 -7.57 -7.69 -22.63
CA GLU A 141 -6.39 -6.85 -22.36
C GLU A 141 -6.77 -5.43 -21.91
N ALA A 142 -7.80 -4.82 -22.52
CA ALA A 142 -8.29 -3.51 -22.10
C ALA A 142 -8.90 -3.57 -20.68
N ASN A 143 -9.67 -4.62 -20.37
CA ASN A 143 -10.21 -4.85 -19.04
C ASN A 143 -9.10 -5.09 -18.01
N PHE A 144 -8.04 -5.82 -18.37
CA PHE A 144 -6.87 -6.02 -17.53
C PHE A 144 -6.18 -4.68 -17.22
N CYS A 145 -5.89 -3.86 -18.23
CA CYS A 145 -5.27 -2.55 -18.03
C CYS A 145 -6.14 -1.66 -17.14
N LYS A 146 -7.45 -1.62 -17.39
CA LYS A 146 -8.40 -0.84 -16.58
C LYS A 146 -8.48 -1.31 -15.13
N SER A 147 -8.43 -2.62 -14.89
CA SER A 147 -8.37 -3.20 -13.55
C SER A 147 -7.07 -2.79 -12.83
N ALA A 148 -5.93 -2.89 -13.51
CA ALA A 148 -4.63 -2.48 -12.97
C ALA A 148 -4.54 -0.97 -12.69
N ILE A 149 -5.18 -0.12 -13.52
CA ILE A 149 -5.27 1.33 -13.28
C ILE A 149 -6.04 1.62 -11.98
N TYR A 150 -7.17 0.95 -11.73
CA TYR A 150 -7.89 1.09 -10.46
C TYR A 150 -7.06 0.66 -9.25
N ALA A 151 -6.26 -0.40 -9.39
CA ALA A 151 -5.34 -0.85 -8.34
C ALA A 151 -4.24 0.19 -8.06
N CYS A 152 -3.69 0.83 -9.09
CA CYS A 152 -2.77 1.96 -8.95
C CYS A 152 -3.44 3.14 -8.23
N ASP A 153 -4.67 3.50 -8.64
CA ASP A 153 -5.43 4.59 -8.02
C ASP A 153 -5.76 4.32 -6.55
N ALA A 154 -6.03 3.07 -6.19
CA ALA A 154 -6.20 2.66 -4.79
C ALA A 154 -4.92 2.90 -3.98
N ALA A 155 -3.75 2.50 -4.49
CA ALA A 155 -2.48 2.71 -3.79
C ALA A 155 -2.13 4.19 -3.63
N LEU A 156 -2.34 4.98 -4.69
CA LEU A 156 -2.11 6.43 -4.67
C LEU A 156 -3.05 7.13 -3.68
N TYR A 157 -4.34 6.78 -3.70
CA TYR A 157 -5.33 7.37 -2.80
C TYR A 157 -5.05 6.99 -1.33
N PHE A 158 -4.61 5.76 -1.07
CA PHE A 158 -4.29 5.33 0.28
C PHE A 158 -3.11 6.11 0.87
N ALA A 159 -2.07 6.37 0.07
CA ALA A 159 -0.95 7.21 0.49
C ALA A 159 -1.40 8.66 0.78
N GLN A 160 -2.28 9.22 -0.05
CA GLN A 160 -2.85 10.55 0.17
C GLN A 160 -3.68 10.62 1.46
N LEU A 161 -4.50 9.61 1.74
CA LEU A 161 -5.25 9.51 2.99
C LEU A 161 -4.33 9.50 4.21
N LEU A 162 -3.27 8.69 4.18
CA LEU A 162 -2.29 8.61 5.25
C LEU A 162 -1.50 9.91 5.41
N SER A 163 -1.14 10.60 4.31
CA SER A 163 -0.51 11.92 4.35
C SER A 163 -1.40 12.94 5.04
N ALA A 164 -2.67 13.04 4.63
CA ALA A 164 -3.63 13.96 5.22
C ALA A 164 -3.85 13.66 6.71
N LYS A 165 -3.90 12.38 7.10
CA LYS A 165 -3.96 11.96 8.51
C LYS A 165 -2.69 12.40 9.26
N ALA A 166 -1.53 12.20 8.65
CA ALA A 166 -0.22 12.79 8.95
C ALA A 166 -0.31 14.23 9.47
N GLU A 167 -0.75 15.07 8.56
CA GLU A 167 -0.85 16.53 8.69
C GLU A 167 -1.85 16.94 9.77
N ASN A 168 -3.01 16.28 9.82
CA ASN A 168 -4.02 16.54 10.84
C ASN A 168 -3.49 16.23 12.25
N LEU A 169 -2.80 15.10 12.43
CA LEU A 169 -2.17 14.77 13.70
C LEU A 169 -1.06 15.77 14.04
N ALA A 170 -0.23 16.18 13.07
CA ALA A 170 0.83 17.16 13.28
C ALA A 170 0.29 18.54 13.69
N ALA A 171 -0.88 18.94 13.21
CA ALA A 171 -1.52 20.20 13.56
C ALA A 171 -1.97 20.25 15.03
N MET A 172 -2.32 19.09 15.61
CA MET A 172 -2.77 18.94 16.99
C MET A 172 -1.63 18.52 17.96
N GLU A 173 -0.43 18.24 17.45
CA GLU A 173 0.69 17.74 18.23
C GLU A 173 1.44 18.88 18.94
N GLY A 174 1.54 18.76 20.27
CA GLY A 174 2.22 19.74 21.12
C GLY A 174 3.73 19.51 21.21
N ASN A 175 4.20 18.27 21.04
CA ASN A 175 5.62 17.97 21.07
C ASN A 175 6.29 18.33 19.72
N PRO A 176 7.28 19.26 19.70
CA PRO A 176 7.88 19.73 18.45
C PRO A 176 8.62 18.63 17.68
N TYR A 177 9.23 17.65 18.36
CA TYR A 177 9.91 16.54 17.72
C TYR A 177 8.91 15.59 17.06
N ARG A 178 7.83 15.23 17.76
CA ARG A 178 6.80 14.36 17.18
C ARG A 178 6.07 15.04 16.02
N LYS A 179 5.82 16.34 16.13
CA LYS A 179 5.26 17.15 15.05
C LYS A 179 6.14 17.11 13.80
N ALA A 180 7.45 17.27 13.96
CA ALA A 180 8.40 17.20 12.84
C ALA A 180 8.37 15.82 12.16
N GLU A 181 8.32 14.73 12.94
CA GLU A 181 8.21 13.37 12.39
C GLU A 181 6.91 13.14 11.61
N LEU A 182 5.77 13.62 12.11
CA LEU A 182 4.48 13.50 11.42
C LEU A 182 4.48 14.29 10.10
N LEU A 183 5.06 15.49 10.09
CA LEU A 183 5.21 16.31 8.88
C LEU A 183 6.15 15.66 7.86
N GLU A 184 7.22 15.02 8.33
CA GLU A 184 8.14 14.25 7.48
C GLU A 184 7.43 13.04 6.88
N SER A 185 6.70 12.25 7.67
CA SER A 185 5.93 11.11 7.17
C SER A 185 4.86 11.54 6.15
N ALA A 186 4.19 12.69 6.38
CA ALA A 186 3.28 13.27 5.41
C ALA A 186 4.01 13.65 4.12
N ALA A 187 5.15 14.37 4.20
CA ALA A 187 5.93 14.74 3.02
C ALA A 187 6.39 13.51 2.20
N ILE A 188 6.82 12.45 2.89
CA ILE A 188 7.16 11.17 2.26
C ILE A 188 5.95 10.61 1.51
N LEU A 189 4.78 10.50 2.16
CA LEU A 189 3.58 9.91 1.54
C LEU A 189 2.95 10.77 0.43
N ARG A 190 3.21 12.08 0.40
CA ARG A 190 2.86 12.92 -0.77
C ARG A 190 3.69 12.57 -2.00
N LYS A 191 4.91 12.06 -1.81
CA LYS A 191 5.82 11.67 -2.89
C LYS A 191 5.66 10.20 -3.25
N VAL A 192 5.78 9.29 -2.28
CA VAL A 192 5.76 7.84 -2.48
C VAL A 192 4.44 7.24 -1.99
N PRO A 193 3.87 6.24 -2.70
CA PRO A 193 4.44 5.45 -3.77
C PRO A 193 4.14 6.02 -5.17
N ALA A 194 3.73 7.29 -5.28
CA ALA A 194 3.41 7.91 -6.56
C ALA A 194 4.64 8.05 -7.47
N LYS A 195 5.77 8.44 -6.88
CA LYS A 195 7.08 8.62 -7.52
C LYS A 195 8.10 7.64 -6.93
N PRO A 196 9.27 7.45 -7.58
CA PRO A 196 10.35 6.64 -7.04
C PRO A 196 10.79 7.09 -5.65
N ALA A 197 11.22 6.13 -4.83
CA ALA A 197 11.93 6.42 -3.58
C ALA A 197 13.35 6.91 -3.90
N GLU A 198 13.85 7.84 -3.12
CA GLU A 198 15.21 8.41 -3.23
C GLU A 198 16.03 8.15 -1.96
N THR A 199 15.35 8.05 -0.80
CA THR A 199 15.95 7.75 0.51
C THR A 199 15.57 6.35 1.00
N PHE A 200 16.33 5.82 1.94
CA PHE A 200 16.03 4.57 2.63
C PHE A 200 14.68 4.64 3.35
N LYS A 201 14.37 5.75 4.02
CA LYS A 201 13.09 5.90 4.74
C LYS A 201 11.89 5.87 3.78
N GLU A 202 12.01 6.54 2.63
CA GLU A 202 10.99 6.45 1.57
C GLU A 202 10.84 5.03 1.04
N ALA A 203 11.95 4.33 0.79
CA ALA A 203 11.93 2.96 0.27
C ALA A 203 11.29 1.97 1.27
N VAL A 204 11.58 2.10 2.57
CA VAL A 204 10.93 1.32 3.63
C VAL A 204 9.44 1.63 3.71
N GLN A 205 9.04 2.90 3.61
CA GLN A 205 7.64 3.30 3.63
C GLN A 205 6.86 2.74 2.42
N VAL A 206 7.42 2.75 1.21
CA VAL A 206 6.81 2.10 0.03
C VAL A 206 6.69 0.61 0.23
N PHE A 207 7.76 -0.05 0.67
CA PHE A 207 7.77 -1.49 0.87
C PHE A 207 6.68 -1.91 1.87
N TYR A 208 6.57 -1.19 2.99
CA TYR A 208 5.52 -1.40 3.98
C TYR A 208 4.12 -1.13 3.43
N LEU A 209 3.93 -0.03 2.71
CA LEU A 209 2.63 0.34 2.16
C LEU A 209 2.12 -0.68 1.13
N LEU A 210 3.01 -1.26 0.33
CA LEU A 210 2.68 -2.35 -0.59
C LEU A 210 2.26 -3.62 0.17
N GLN A 211 2.99 -4.00 1.22
CA GLN A 211 2.59 -5.12 2.07
C GLN A 211 1.19 -4.89 2.65
N LEU A 212 0.95 -3.69 3.16
CA LEU A 212 -0.30 -3.31 3.79
C LEU A 212 -1.45 -3.33 2.78
N ILE A 213 -1.27 -2.78 1.58
CA ILE A 213 -2.35 -2.73 0.60
C ILE A 213 -2.70 -4.10 0.02
N LEU A 214 -1.72 -4.99 -0.15
CA LEU A 214 -1.95 -6.38 -0.55
C LEU A 214 -2.73 -7.15 0.52
N HIS A 215 -2.38 -6.94 1.79
CA HIS A 215 -3.13 -7.52 2.90
C HIS A 215 -4.56 -6.97 2.94
N LEU A 216 -4.74 -5.67 2.75
CA LEU A 216 -6.06 -5.03 2.66
C LEU A 216 -6.87 -5.53 1.45
N GLU A 217 -6.24 -5.95 0.35
CA GLU A 217 -6.95 -6.26 -0.89
C GLU A 217 -7.70 -7.58 -0.82
N ASN A 218 -6.98 -8.69 -0.67
CA ASN A 218 -7.58 -10.03 -0.69
C ASN A 218 -7.05 -10.92 0.45
N GLY A 219 -6.35 -10.33 1.42
CA GLY A 219 -5.76 -11.07 2.54
C GLY A 219 -4.53 -11.87 2.15
N SER A 220 -4.06 -11.77 0.91
CA SER A 220 -2.84 -12.43 0.46
C SER A 220 -1.61 -11.87 1.16
N TYR A 221 -0.63 -12.74 1.39
CA TYR A 221 0.68 -12.38 1.91
C TYR A 221 1.68 -12.54 0.77
N ALA A 222 2.06 -11.42 0.16
CA ALA A 222 3.21 -11.44 -0.72
C ALA A 222 4.49 -11.39 0.13
N ILE A 223 5.39 -12.33 -0.10
CA ILE A 223 6.79 -12.22 0.31
C ILE A 223 7.54 -11.86 -0.97
N ASN A 224 8.16 -10.68 -1.01
CA ASN A 224 9.07 -10.34 -2.10
C ASN A 224 10.18 -11.40 -2.16
N PRO A 225 10.37 -12.10 -3.30
CA PRO A 225 11.34 -13.20 -3.42
C PRO A 225 12.80 -12.75 -3.23
N MET A 226 13.11 -11.46 -3.40
CA MET A 226 14.45 -10.91 -3.22
C MET A 226 14.87 -10.81 -1.74
N GLY A 227 13.92 -10.75 -0.81
CA GLY A 227 14.17 -10.43 0.60
C GLY A 227 14.34 -8.93 0.85
N PHE A 228 13.86 -8.45 2.00
CA PHE A 228 13.85 -7.02 2.35
C PHE A 228 15.27 -6.44 2.47
N ASP A 229 16.20 -7.20 3.04
CA ASP A 229 17.59 -6.81 3.25
C ASP A 229 18.27 -6.50 1.91
N LYS A 230 18.20 -7.41 0.94
CA LYS A 230 18.81 -7.22 -0.39
C LYS A 230 18.10 -6.15 -1.21
N ALA A 231 16.77 -6.11 -1.14
CA ALA A 231 15.95 -5.17 -1.88
C ALA A 231 16.28 -3.72 -1.53
N LEU A 232 16.42 -3.41 -0.23
CA LEU A 232 16.60 -2.03 0.22
C LEU A 232 18.06 -1.66 0.56
N TYR A 233 19.00 -2.61 0.49
CA TYR A 233 20.41 -2.36 0.76
C TYR A 233 21.02 -1.19 -0.04
N PRO A 234 20.74 -1.02 -1.36
CA PRO A 234 21.29 0.12 -2.11
C PRO A 234 20.84 1.48 -1.60
N PHE A 235 19.61 1.58 -1.06
CA PHE A 235 19.10 2.80 -0.44
C PHE A 235 19.75 3.04 0.92
N TYR A 236 19.86 1.98 1.74
CA TYR A 236 20.55 2.06 3.03
C TYR A 236 22.00 2.52 2.88
N GLN A 237 22.75 1.90 1.98
CA GLN A 237 24.16 2.20 1.76
C GLN A 237 24.35 3.64 1.29
N ARG A 238 23.54 4.09 0.33
CA ARG A 238 23.58 5.47 -0.18
C ARG A 238 23.34 6.49 0.93
N ASP A 239 22.30 6.30 1.75
CA ASP A 239 21.96 7.24 2.81
C ASP A 239 23.03 7.28 3.90
N ILE A 240 23.64 6.14 4.24
CA ILE A 240 24.76 6.09 5.20
C ILE A 240 26.00 6.81 4.66
N ASP A 241 26.33 6.61 3.38
CA ASP A 241 27.51 7.22 2.76
C ASP A 241 27.36 8.73 2.57
N GLN A 242 26.13 9.25 2.48
CA GLN A 242 25.83 10.69 2.40
C GLN A 242 25.81 11.39 3.77
N VAL A 243 25.80 10.64 4.87
CA VAL A 243 25.82 11.17 6.25
C VAL A 243 27.25 11.39 6.77
N VAL A 244 28.28 11.06 5.97
CA VAL A 244 29.71 11.31 6.23
C VAL A 244 30.17 12.57 5.52
#